data_AF-A0AAU3KFC9-F1
#
_entry.id   AF-A0AAU3KFC9-F1
#
_cell.length_a   1.000
_cell.length_b   1.000
_cell.length_c   1.000
_cell.angle_alpha   90.00
_cell.angle_beta   90.00
_cell.angle_gamma   90.00
#
_symmetry.space_group_name_H-M   'P 1'
#
loop_
_entity.id
_entity.type
_entity.pdbx_description
1 polymer ?
#
loop_
_entity_poly.entity_id
_entity_poly.type
_entity_poly.pdbx_seq_one_letter_code
_entity_poly.pdbx_strand_id
1 'polypeptide(L)'
;MDAYVAIALANAAVALISGVSSVVGMLRPTLAVPGGGPATPGTMFFAYAYGARAVPLSLITLALLAMGTRSELAPILAVAGLAQIGDGAIGASRRNWPMAATCAVLAAVHLYSAWWVAGQ
;
A
#
# COMPACT_ATOMS: atom_id res chain seq x y z
N MET A 1 -5.87 -16.13 -19.46
CA MET A 1 -4.95 -15.26 -18.69
C MET A 1 -4.06 -16.18 -17.90
N ASP A 2 -2.75 -16.10 -18.06
CA ASP A 2 -1.85 -16.92 -17.25
C ASP A 2 -1.88 -16.45 -15.76
N ALA A 3 -1.50 -17.34 -14.84
CA ALA A 3 -1.59 -17.05 -13.41
C ALA A 3 -0.70 -15.86 -13.00
N TYR A 4 0.42 -15.67 -13.71
CA TYR A 4 1.33 -14.57 -13.44
C TYR A 4 0.72 -13.21 -13.81
N VAL A 5 0.08 -13.10 -14.97
CA VAL A 5 -0.61 -11.89 -15.43
C VAL A 5 -1.73 -11.52 -14.47
N ALA A 6 -2.48 -12.50 -13.94
CA ALA A 6 -3.49 -12.24 -12.91
C ALA A 6 -2.88 -11.59 -11.66
N ILE A 7 -1.77 -12.14 -11.18
CA ILE A 7 -1.03 -11.64 -10.01
C ILE A 7 -0.42 -10.27 -10.28
N ALA A 8 0.17 -10.07 -11.46
CA ALA A 8 0.76 -8.80 -11.86
C ALA A 8 -0.29 -7.70 -11.90
N LEU A 9 -1.45 -7.95 -12.52
CA LEU A 9 -2.55 -6.97 -12.59
C LEU A 9 -3.13 -6.66 -11.20
N ALA A 10 -3.30 -7.68 -10.35
CA ALA A 10 -3.78 -7.48 -8.98
C ALA A 10 -2.80 -6.60 -8.18
N ASN A 11 -1.49 -6.90 -8.21
CA ASN A 11 -0.50 -6.12 -7.48
C ASN A 11 -0.30 -4.72 -8.06
N ALA A 12 -0.42 -4.55 -9.38
CA ALA A 12 -0.40 -3.23 -10.00
C ALA A 12 -1.59 -2.37 -9.52
N ALA A 13 -2.79 -2.95 -9.47
CA ALA A 13 -3.97 -2.26 -8.95
C ALA A 13 -3.80 -1.88 -7.46
N VAL A 14 -3.30 -2.80 -6.63
CA VAL A 14 -3.03 -2.54 -5.20
C VAL A 14 -1.96 -1.45 -5.02
N ALA A 15 -0.87 -1.49 -5.78
CA ALA A 15 0.18 -0.48 -5.76
C ALA A 15 -0.37 0.90 -6.19
N LEU A 16 -1.21 0.96 -7.22
CA LEU A 16 -1.85 2.21 -7.64
C LEU A 16 -2.79 2.76 -6.57
N ILE A 17 -3.65 1.92 -5.98
CA ILE A 17 -4.55 2.33 -4.89
C ILE A 17 -3.74 2.88 -3.71
N SER A 18 -2.67 2.18 -3.31
CA SER A 18 -1.80 2.57 -2.20
C SER A 18 -1.05 3.87 -2.49
N GLY A 19 -0.43 3.99 -3.65
CA GLY A 19 0.32 5.17 -4.06
C GLY A 19 -0.57 6.40 -4.22
N VAL A 20 -1.67 6.27 -4.95
CA VAL A 20 -2.62 7.38 -5.17
C VAL A 20 -3.26 7.83 -3.87
N SER A 21 -3.75 6.90 -3.04
CA SER A 21 -4.35 7.24 -1.75
C SER A 21 -3.37 7.98 -0.84
N SER A 22 -2.10 7.58 -0.86
CA SER A 22 -1.05 8.26 -0.09
C SER A 22 -0.74 9.67 -0.61
N VAL A 23 -0.64 9.85 -1.94
CA VAL A 23 -0.49 11.18 -2.55
C VAL A 23 -1.68 12.08 -2.21
N VAL A 24 -2.90 11.54 -2.30
CA VAL A 24 -4.13 12.28 -1.91
C VAL A 24 -4.08 12.66 -0.43
N GLY A 25 -3.62 11.76 0.45
CA GLY A 25 -3.44 12.04 1.88
C GLY A 25 -2.41 13.14 2.15
N MET A 26 -1.32 13.20 1.40
CA MET A 26 -0.32 14.26 1.49
C MET A 26 -0.83 15.62 0.99
N LEU A 27 -1.60 15.62 -0.11
CA LEU A 27 -2.16 16.84 -0.71
C LEU A 27 -3.37 17.37 0.07
N ARG A 28 -4.13 16.48 0.72
CA ARG A 28 -5.32 16.80 1.52
C ARG A 28 -5.29 16.10 2.89
N PRO A 29 -4.37 16.50 3.79
CA PRO A 29 -4.21 15.88 5.11
C PRO A 29 -5.43 16.03 6.02
N THR A 30 -6.32 16.97 5.75
CA THR A 30 -7.61 17.10 6.45
C THR A 30 -8.50 15.88 6.29
N LEU A 31 -8.33 15.07 5.22
CA LEU A 31 -9.03 13.80 5.04
C LEU A 31 -8.67 12.77 6.12
N ALA A 32 -7.49 12.89 6.75
CA ALA A 32 -7.05 12.03 7.83
C ALA A 32 -7.52 12.51 9.21
N VAL A 33 -8.21 13.66 9.30
CA VAL A 33 -8.72 14.21 10.56
C VAL A 33 -10.14 13.69 10.80
N PRO A 34 -10.37 12.87 11.85
CA PRO A 34 -11.71 12.41 12.20
C PRO A 34 -12.63 13.61 12.47
N GLY A 35 -13.80 13.63 11.84
CA GLY A 35 -14.80 14.69 12.04
C GLY A 35 -14.54 16.00 11.30
N GLY A 36 -13.51 16.10 10.45
CA GLY A 36 -13.34 17.23 9.52
C GLY A 36 -12.71 18.50 10.10
N GLY A 37 -11.84 18.37 11.12
CA GLY A 37 -11.10 19.48 11.70
C GLY A 37 -9.88 19.96 10.88
N PRO A 38 -9.24 21.07 11.30
CA PRO A 38 -8.04 21.58 10.64
C PRO A 38 -6.87 20.60 10.76
N ALA A 39 -6.02 20.56 9.73
CA ALA A 39 -4.80 19.78 9.79
C ALA A 39 -3.85 20.38 10.84
N THR A 40 -3.36 19.54 11.76
CA THR A 40 -2.34 19.93 12.73
C THR A 40 -0.95 19.60 12.18
N PRO A 41 0.14 20.18 12.74
CA PRO A 41 1.50 19.77 12.38
C PRO A 41 1.73 18.25 12.53
N GLY A 42 1.11 17.62 13.53
CA GLY A 42 1.14 16.16 13.69
C GLY A 42 0.43 15.42 12.57
N THR A 43 -0.75 15.88 12.15
CA THR A 43 -1.48 15.32 10.99
C THR A 43 -0.65 15.41 9.71
N MET A 44 -0.01 16.56 9.47
CA MET A 44 0.89 16.75 8.33
C MET A 44 2.05 15.76 8.39
N PHE A 45 2.75 15.69 9.54
CA PHE A 45 3.89 14.80 9.72
C PHE A 45 3.54 13.34 9.40
N PHE A 46 2.42 12.82 9.95
CA PHE A 46 2.00 11.45 9.66
C PHE A 46 1.57 11.25 8.21
N ALA A 47 0.88 12.22 7.59
CA ALA A 47 0.51 12.14 6.18
C ALA A 47 1.75 12.04 5.27
N TYR A 48 2.77 12.86 5.52
CA TYR A 48 4.03 12.80 4.77
C TYR A 48 4.85 11.53 5.08
N ALA A 49 4.85 11.05 6.32
CA ALA A 49 5.53 9.81 6.68
C ALA A 49 4.91 8.58 5.98
N TYR A 50 3.58 8.54 5.87
CA TYR A 50 2.86 7.54 5.07
C TYR A 50 3.20 7.66 3.59
N GLY A 51 3.20 8.89 3.07
CA GLY A 51 3.68 9.26 1.74
C GLY A 51 5.04 8.68 1.40
N ALA A 52 6.02 8.98 2.25
CA ALA A 52 7.43 8.68 2.06
C ALA A 52 7.72 7.18 1.93
N ARG A 53 6.89 6.30 2.51
CA ARG A 53 7.01 4.84 2.31
C ARG A 53 6.13 4.31 1.19
N ALA A 54 4.88 4.77 1.10
CA ALA A 54 3.90 4.18 0.20
C ALA A 54 4.17 4.54 -1.25
N VAL A 55 4.61 5.77 -1.53
CA VAL A 55 4.90 6.22 -2.90
C VAL A 55 6.10 5.47 -3.49
N PRO A 56 7.29 5.41 -2.85
CA PRO A 56 8.40 4.64 -3.39
C PRO A 56 8.08 3.14 -3.54
N LEU A 57 7.41 2.52 -2.56
CA LEU A 57 7.03 1.11 -2.65
C LEU A 57 6.05 0.84 -3.79
N SER A 58 5.12 1.75 -4.05
CA SER A 58 4.18 1.62 -5.17
C SER A 58 4.92 1.76 -6.52
N LEU A 59 5.81 2.75 -6.63
CA LEU A 59 6.58 2.98 -7.85
C LEU A 59 7.52 1.81 -8.18
N ILE A 60 8.27 1.30 -7.19
CA ILE A 60 9.18 0.18 -7.43
C ILE A 60 8.40 -1.11 -7.75
N THR A 61 7.26 -1.34 -7.10
CA THR A 61 6.39 -2.49 -7.44
C THR A 61 5.91 -2.41 -8.89
N LEU A 62 5.42 -1.24 -9.32
CA LEU A 62 4.97 -1.04 -10.71
C LEU A 62 6.11 -1.16 -11.72
N ALA A 63 7.30 -0.65 -11.39
CA ALA A 63 8.47 -0.75 -12.25
C ALA A 63 8.91 -2.22 -12.45
N LEU A 64 9.01 -3.00 -11.36
CA LEU A 64 9.38 -4.42 -11.45
C LEU A 64 8.34 -5.23 -12.23
N LEU A 65 7.05 -4.96 -12.03
CA LEU A 65 5.98 -5.58 -12.81
C LEU A 65 6.08 -5.24 -14.31
N ALA A 66 6.40 -3.99 -14.65
CA ALA A 66 6.58 -3.57 -16.05
C ALA A 66 7.84 -4.17 -16.70
N MET A 67 8.89 -4.40 -15.91
CA MET A 67 10.13 -5.04 -16.36
C MET A 67 10.03 -6.58 -16.45
N GLY A 68 8.98 -7.17 -15.85
CA GLY A 68 8.80 -8.63 -15.81
C GLY A 68 9.81 -9.36 -14.91
N THR A 69 10.50 -8.64 -14.02
CA THR A 69 11.52 -9.21 -13.13
C THR A 69 10.88 -9.94 -11.95
N ARG A 70 10.90 -11.28 -11.98
CA ARG A 70 10.22 -12.13 -10.99
C ARG A 70 11.04 -12.33 -9.72
N SER A 71 12.36 -12.46 -9.84
CA SER A 71 13.30 -12.68 -8.72
C SER A 71 13.28 -11.58 -7.68
N GLU A 72 13.24 -10.31 -8.11
CA GLU A 72 13.23 -9.16 -7.19
C GLU A 72 11.82 -8.82 -6.67
N LEU A 73 10.77 -9.36 -7.28
CA LEU A 73 9.39 -8.95 -6.97
C LEU A 73 8.93 -9.48 -5.61
N ALA A 74 9.25 -10.73 -5.27
CA ALA A 74 8.81 -11.36 -4.02
C ALA A 74 9.17 -10.55 -2.75
N PRO A 75 10.44 -10.11 -2.52
CA PRO A 75 10.77 -9.32 -1.32
C PRO A 75 10.09 -7.95 -1.30
N ILE A 76 9.92 -7.31 -2.46
CA ILE A 76 9.22 -6.01 -2.55
C ILE A 76 7.74 -6.17 -2.19
N LEU A 77 7.07 -7.20 -2.71
CA LEU A 77 5.68 -7.52 -2.36
C LEU A 77 5.55 -7.85 -0.87
N ALA A 78 6.50 -8.57 -0.29
CA ALA A 78 6.51 -8.86 1.14
C ALA A 78 6.59 -7.57 1.98
N VAL A 79 7.51 -6.66 1.66
CA VAL A 79 7.65 -5.37 2.34
C VAL A 79 6.40 -4.51 2.16
N ALA A 80 5.82 -4.45 0.96
CA ALA A 80 4.58 -3.73 0.70
C ALA A 80 3.41 -4.30 1.51
N GLY A 81 3.31 -5.63 1.60
CA GLY A 81 2.30 -6.30 2.42
C GLY A 81 2.44 -6.01 3.92
N LEU A 82 3.67 -6.07 4.45
CA LEU A 82 3.95 -5.71 5.85
C LEU A 82 3.66 -4.24 6.15
N ALA A 83 3.99 -3.35 5.21
CA ALA A 83 3.66 -1.93 5.32
C ALA A 83 2.14 -1.72 5.41
N GLN A 84 1.35 -2.47 4.64
CA GLN A 84 -0.11 -2.43 4.72
C GLN A 84 -0.66 -3.03 6.02
N ILE A 85 -0.04 -4.07 6.58
CA ILE A 85 -0.42 -4.55 7.93
C ILE A 85 -0.23 -3.45 8.97
N GLY A 86 0.91 -2.73 8.92
CA GLY A 86 1.18 -1.60 9.82
C GLY A 86 0.10 -0.52 9.72
N ASP A 87 -0.30 -0.17 8.49
CA ASP A 87 -1.36 0.81 8.24
C ASP A 87 -2.70 0.33 8.78
N GLY A 88 -3.04 -0.94 8.52
CA GLY A 88 -4.27 -1.53 9.01
C GLY A 88 -4.34 -1.54 10.54
N ALA A 89 -3.23 -1.85 11.21
CA ALA A 89 -3.12 -1.81 12.67
C ALA A 89 -3.30 -0.39 13.22
N ILE A 90 -2.70 0.62 12.57
CA ILE A 90 -2.90 2.02 12.94
C ILE A 90 -4.35 2.43 12.71
N GLY A 91 -4.95 2.09 11.56
CA GLY A 91 -6.35 2.33 11.25
C GLY A 91 -7.28 1.76 12.31
N ALA A 92 -7.07 0.49 12.70
CA ALA A 92 -7.84 -0.16 13.76
C ALA A 92 -7.67 0.54 15.12
N SER A 93 -6.43 0.89 15.50
CA SER A 93 -6.14 1.59 16.76
C SER A 93 -6.82 2.97 16.84
N ARG A 94 -7.02 3.61 15.68
CA ARG A 94 -7.70 4.90 15.55
C ARG A 94 -9.19 4.78 15.23
N ARG A 95 -9.75 3.56 15.25
CA ARG A 95 -11.15 3.24 14.89
C ARG A 95 -11.53 3.69 13.47
N ASN A 96 -10.55 3.82 12.59
CA ASN A 96 -10.74 4.01 11.15
C ASN A 96 -10.90 2.64 10.49
N TRP A 97 -12.10 2.06 10.65
CA TRP A 97 -12.41 0.74 10.10
C TRP A 97 -12.30 0.65 8.57
N PRO A 98 -12.68 1.68 7.78
CA PRO A 98 -12.46 1.66 6.34
C PRO A 98 -10.98 1.48 5.96
N MET A 99 -10.07 2.18 6.64
CA MET A 99 -8.64 2.03 6.45
C MET A 99 -8.18 0.63 6.85
N ALA A 100 -8.57 0.15 8.04
CA ALA A 100 -8.19 -1.17 8.53
C ALA A 100 -8.59 -2.30 7.56
N ALA A 101 -9.84 -2.28 7.09
CA ALA A 101 -10.35 -3.28 6.16
C ALA A 101 -9.65 -3.21 4.80
N THR A 102 -9.46 -2.00 4.25
CA THR A 102 -8.77 -1.81 2.97
C THR A 102 -7.33 -2.34 3.05
N CYS A 103 -6.57 -1.90 4.06
CA CYS A 103 -5.19 -2.33 4.27
C CYS A 103 -5.06 -3.85 4.45
N ALA A 104 -6.00 -4.50 5.15
CA ALA A 104 -6.00 -5.95 5.29
C ALA A 104 -6.15 -6.69 3.94
N VAL A 105 -7.05 -6.21 3.08
CA VAL A 105 -7.24 -6.78 1.73
C VAL A 105 -5.98 -6.57 0.87
N LEU A 106 -5.44 -5.34 0.86
CA LEU A 106 -4.25 -5.03 0.08
C LEU A 106 -3.02 -5.82 0.56
N ALA A 107 -2.85 -5.98 1.88
CA ALA A 107 -1.82 -6.82 2.46
C ALA A 107 -1.94 -8.29 2.04
N ALA A 108 -3.15 -8.84 2.08
CA ALA A 108 -3.40 -10.23 1.68
C ALA A 108 -3.00 -10.46 0.21
N VAL A 109 -3.34 -9.54 -0.69
CA VAL A 109 -2.94 -9.63 -2.11
C VAL A 109 -1.42 -9.63 -2.27
N HIS A 110 -0.72 -8.66 -1.66
CA HIS A 110 0.73 -8.57 -1.73
C HIS A 110 1.43 -9.80 -1.15
N LEU A 111 1.04 -10.24 0.05
CA LEU A 111 1.69 -11.36 0.74
C LEU A 111 1.42 -12.71 0.06
N TYR A 112 0.19 -12.95 -0.39
CA TYR A 112 -0.13 -14.15 -1.15
C TYR A 112 0.66 -14.21 -2.46
N SER A 113 0.76 -13.06 -3.14
CA SER A 113 1.54 -12.94 -4.38
C SER A 113 3.02 -13.13 -4.14
N ALA A 114 3.57 -12.58 -3.06
CA ALA A 114 4.97 -12.78 -2.66
C ALA A 114 5.27 -14.26 -2.44
N TRP A 115 4.41 -14.96 -1.68
CA TRP A 115 4.54 -16.39 -1.44
C TRP A 115 4.48 -17.21 -2.73
N TRP A 116 3.55 -16.90 -3.63
CA TRP A 116 3.40 -17.61 -4.90
C TRP A 116 4.56 -17.36 -5.88
N VAL A 117 5.08 -16.13 -5.95
CA VAL A 117 6.23 -15.79 -6.79
C VAL A 117 7.52 -16.41 -6.25
N ALA A 118 7.68 -16.48 -4.92
CA ALA A 118 8.85 -17.10 -4.30
C ALA A 118 8.89 -18.64 -4.45
N GLY A 119 7.75 -19.27 -4.70
CA GLY A 119 7.64 -20.72 -4.92
C GLY A 119 7.82 -21.18 -6.37
N GLN A 120 8.11 -20.26 -7.30
CA GLN A 120 8.42 -20.53 -8.70
C GLN A 120 9.92 -20.45 -8.98
#